data_AF-A0A480A420-F1
#
_entry.id   AF-A0A480A420-F1
#
_cell.length_a   1.000
_cell.length_b   1.000
_cell.length_c   1.000
_cell.angle_alpha   90.00
_cell.angle_beta   90.00
_cell.angle_gamma   90.00
#
_symmetry.space_group_name_H-M   'P 1'
#
loop_
_entity.id
_entity.type
_entity.pdbx_description
1 polymer ?
#
loop_
_entity_poly.entity_id
_entity_poly.type
_entity_poly.pdbx_seq_one_letter_code
_entity_poly.pdbx_strand_id
1 'polypeptide(L)' 'MHNSLDDATTDAAINRFTTQAVDGYDLLMLEAISKAGAGTVKIITDDMDYSVVPGIQVFTSNKYVIQDAAIQKKLVVR' A
#
# COMPACT_ATOMS: atom_id res chain seq x y z
N MET A 1 -20.95 -14.66 7.61
CA MET A 1 -19.51 -14.31 7.49
C MET A 1 -19.09 -13.63 8.77
N HIS A 2 -18.06 -14.15 9.43
CA HIS A 2 -17.41 -13.50 10.57
C HIS A 2 -16.14 -12.84 10.04
N ASN A 3 -16.23 -11.58 9.62
CA ASN A 3 -15.06 -10.79 9.21
C ASN A 3 -14.53 -10.06 10.44
N SER A 4 -13.95 -10.79 11.40
CA SER A 4 -13.20 -10.18 12.49
C SER A 4 -11.80 -9.85 11.99
N LEU A 5 -11.37 -8.60 12.13
CA LEU A 5 -9.95 -8.27 12.13
C LEU A 5 -9.37 -8.92 13.39
N ASP A 6 -8.37 -9.80 13.22
CA ASP A 6 -7.69 -10.40 14.36
C ASP A 6 -6.65 -9.45 14.95
N ASP A 7 -6.28 -9.70 16.21
CA ASP A 7 -5.27 -8.90 16.92
C ASP A 7 -3.95 -8.87 16.12
N ALA A 8 -3.58 -9.97 15.48
CA ALA A 8 -2.38 -10.05 14.65
C ALA A 8 -2.39 -9.09 13.46
N THR A 9 -3.52 -8.92 12.76
CA THR A 9 -3.68 -7.96 11.65
C THR A 9 -3.62 -6.54 12.18
N THR A 10 -4.25 -6.31 13.33
CA THR A 10 -4.32 -4.98 13.97
C THR A 10 -2.95 -4.54 14.46
N ASP A 11 -2.21 -5.42 15.13
CA ASP A 11 -0.85 -5.17 15.61
C ASP A 11 0.12 -4.93 14.45
N ALA A 12 0.00 -5.70 13.36
CA ALA A 12 0.82 -5.50 12.17
C ALA A 12 0.54 -4.15 11.50
N ALA A 13 -0.73 -3.76 11.39
CA ALA A 13 -1.13 -2.44 10.89
C ALA A 13 -0.59 -1.31 11.77
N ILE A 14 -0.68 -1.42 13.11
CA ILE A 14 -0.11 -0.45 14.05
C ILE A 14 1.41 -0.36 13.88
N ASN A 15 2.10 -1.48 13.71
CA ASN A 15 3.54 -1.48 13.47
C ASN A 15 3.91 -0.77 12.16
N ARG A 16 3.14 -0.99 11.09
CA ARG A 16 3.34 -0.28 9.82
C ARG A 16 3.11 1.22 9.94
N PHE A 17 2.11 1.65 10.72
CA PHE A 17 1.82 3.06 10.95
C PHE A 17 3.04 3.83 11.47
N THR A 18 3.96 3.16 12.18
CA THR A 18 5.19 3.78 12.68
C THR A 18 6.25 4.06 11.60
N THR A 19 6.15 3.42 10.43
CA THR A 19 7.18 3.48 9.37
C THR A 19 6.66 3.90 8.00
N GLN A 20 5.35 3.85 7.78
CA GLN A 20 4.68 4.15 6.52
C GLN A 20 3.74 5.34 6.76
N ALA A 21 3.93 6.43 6.01
CA ALA A 21 3.03 7.59 6.03
C ALA A 21 1.77 7.27 5.20
N VAL A 22 1.04 6.25 5.65
CA VAL A 22 -0.23 5.76 5.11
C VAL A 22 -1.22 5.82 6.26
N ASP A 23 -2.40 6.37 6.02
CA ASP A 23 -3.38 6.56 7.08
C ASP A 23 -4.45 5.47 7.14
N GLY A 24 -5.31 5.61 8.16
CA GLY A 24 -6.61 4.94 8.20
C GLY A 24 -6.59 3.42 8.00
N TYR A 25 -7.56 2.95 7.22
CA TYR A 25 -7.82 1.53 6.99
C TYR A 25 -6.95 0.93 5.88
N ASP A 26 -6.13 1.73 5.19
CA ASP A 26 -5.23 1.27 4.13
C ASP A 26 -4.18 0.30 4.67
N LEU A 27 -3.72 0.52 5.90
CA LEU A 27 -2.81 -0.39 6.60
C LEU A 27 -3.45 -1.77 6.82
N LEU A 28 -4.75 -1.81 7.12
CA LEU A 28 -5.49 -3.07 7.27
C LEU A 28 -5.65 -3.78 5.92
N MET A 29 -5.85 -3.04 4.83
CA MET A 29 -5.90 -3.62 3.49
C MET A 29 -4.56 -4.22 3.07
N LEU A 30 -3.45 -3.51 3.31
CA LEU A 30 -2.10 -3.99 3.03
C LEU A 30 -1.78 -5.29 3.77
N GLU A 31 -2.18 -5.38 5.04
CA GLU A 31 -2.03 -6.60 5.84
C GLU A 31 -2.90 -7.76 5.34
N ALA A 32 -4.16 -7.48 4.99
CA ALA A 32 -5.05 -8.50 4.44
C ALA A 32 -4.52 -9.09 3.11
N ILE A 33 -4.05 -8.23 2.20
CA ILE A 33 -3.47 -8.67 0.91
C ILE A 33 -2.19 -9.47 1.14
N SER A 34 -1.35 -9.04 2.07
CA SER A 34 -0.11 -9.74 2.41
C SER A 34 -0.40 -11.14 2.96
N LYS A 35 -1.35 -11.27 3.90
CA LYS A 35 -1.77 -12.55 4.47
C LYS A 35 -2.43 -13.48 3.46
N ALA A 36 -3.11 -12.93 2.44
CA ALA A 36 -3.67 -13.72 1.35
C ALA A 36 -2.61 -14.36 0.45
N GLY A 37 -1.32 -14.03 0.61
CA GLY A 37 -0.22 -14.67 -0.09
C GLY A 37 -0.09 -14.24 -1.55
N ALA A 38 -0.54 -13.03 -1.90
CA ALA A 38 -0.54 -12.51 -3.27
C ALA A 38 0.88 -12.28 -3.88
N GLY A 39 1.94 -12.46 -3.10
CA GLY A 39 3.31 -12.11 -3.49
C GLY A 39 3.50 -10.59 -3.48
N THR A 40 4.05 -10.02 -4.55
CA THR A 40 4.16 -8.57 -4.70
C THR A 40 2.77 -7.94 -4.73
N VAL A 41 2.47 -7.09 -3.75
CA VAL A 41 1.22 -6.35 -3.65
C VAL A 41 1.09 -5.39 -4.82
N LYS A 42 -0.02 -5.47 -5.54
CA LYS A 42 -0.38 -4.61 -6.68
C LYS A 42 -1.69 -3.89 -6.38
N ILE A 43 -1.69 -2.56 -6.45
CA ILE A 43 -2.84 -1.74 -6.07
C ILE A 43 -3.16 -0.76 -7.18
N ILE A 44 -4.44 -0.66 -7.54
CA ILE A 44 -4.94 0.35 -8.46
C ILE A 44 -5.61 1.44 -7.61
N THR A 45 -5.03 2.64 -7.56
CA THR A 45 -5.55 3.76 -6.77
C THR A 45 -4.99 5.08 -7.27
N ASP A 46 -5.75 6.17 -7.18
CA ASP A 46 -5.27 7.55 -7.35
C ASP A 46 -4.91 8.22 -6.03
N ASP A 47 -5.16 7.53 -4.91
CA ASP A 47 -4.70 7.92 -3.59
C ASP A 47 -3.17 7.87 -3.51
N MET A 48 -2.58 8.99 -3.14
CA MET A 48 -1.13 9.14 -3.14
C MET A 48 -0.46 8.49 -1.93
N ASP A 49 -1.20 8.15 -0.87
CA ASP A 49 -0.62 7.57 0.35
C ASP A 49 0.05 6.23 0.08
N TYR A 50 -0.48 5.43 -0.85
CA TYR A 50 0.15 4.17 -1.26
C TYR A 50 1.52 4.36 -1.95
N SER A 51 1.86 5.56 -2.42
CA SER A 51 3.14 5.83 -3.10
C SER A 51 4.36 5.76 -2.16
N VAL A 52 4.15 5.84 -0.85
CA VAL A 52 5.22 5.75 0.15
C VAL A 52 5.41 4.34 0.73
N VAL A 53 4.57 3.37 0.34
CA VAL A 53 4.68 1.98 0.83
C VAL A 53 5.83 1.27 0.10
N PRO A 54 6.83 0.75 0.81
CA PRO A 54 7.92 0.03 0.17
C PRO A 54 7.46 -1.33 -0.36
N GLY A 55 8.00 -1.73 -1.52
CA GLY A 55 7.84 -3.09 -2.04
C GLY A 55 6.50 -3.41 -2.71
N ILE A 56 5.65 -2.41 -2.95
CA ILE A 56 4.39 -2.58 -3.70
C ILE A 56 4.48 -1.96 -5.09
N GLN A 57 3.58 -2.34 -5.98
CA GLN A 57 3.40 -1.71 -7.28
C GLN A 57 2.05 -0.97 -7.31
N VAL A 58 2.10 0.34 -7.53
CA VAL A 58 0.91 1.20 -7.61
C VAL A 58 0.62 1.53 -9.07
N PHE A 59 -0.61 1.28 -9.48
CA PHE A 59 -1.18 1.71 -10.76
C PHE A 59 -2.08 2.91 -10.49
N THR A 60 -1.69 4.07 -10.99
CA THR A 60 -2.32 5.34 -10.62
C THR A 60 -2.54 6.25 -11.81
N SER A 61 -3.61 7.03 -11.78
CA SER A 61 -3.85 8.18 -12.67
C SER A 61 -3.38 9.50 -12.05
N ASN A 62 -2.88 9.49 -10.80
CA ASN A 62 -2.44 10.69 -10.11
C ASN A 62 -1.15 11.24 -10.73
N LYS A 63 -1.28 12.37 -11.44
CA LYS A 63 -0.17 13.00 -12.18
C LYS A 63 1.03 13.37 -11.31
N TYR A 64 0.83 13.70 -10.03
CA TYR A 64 1.91 14.09 -9.13
C TYR A 64 2.73 12.86 -8.74
N VAL A 65 2.07 11.76 -8.38
CA VAL A 65 2.74 10.48 -8.10
C VAL A 65 3.51 9.98 -9.33
N ILE A 66 2.96 10.11 -10.53
CA ILE A 66 3.63 9.74 -11.79
C ILE A 66 4.90 10.60 -12.00
N GLN A 67 4.81 11.91 -11.78
CA GLN A 67 5.94 12.83 -11.91
C GLN A 67 7.03 12.51 -10.88
N ASP A 68 6.67 12.31 -9.61
CA ASP A 68 7.61 11.99 -8.54
C ASP A 68 8.28 10.63 -8.79
N ALA A 69 7.53 9.64 -9.25
CA ALA A 69 8.06 8.34 -9.64
C ALA A 69 9.06 8.46 -10.80
N ALA A 70 8.80 9.34 -11.78
CA ALA A 70 9.72 9.58 -12.87
C ALA A 70 11.03 10.23 -12.38
N ILE A 71 10.93 11.27 -11.54
CA ILE A 71 12.08 11.94 -10.92
C ILE A 71 12.93 10.96 -10.11
N GLN A 72 12.27 10.08 -9.34
CA GLN A 72 12.92 9.06 -8.53
C GLN A 72 13.39 7.83 -9.31
N LYS A 73 13.19 7.78 -10.64
CA LYS A 73 13.48 6.62 -11.51
C LYS A 73 12.75 5.33 -11.07
N LYS A 74 11.60 5.48 -10.44
CA LYS A 74 10.69 4.41 -10.01
C LYS A 74 9.51 4.20 -10.97
N LEU A 75 9.28 5.12 -11.91
CA LEU A 75 8.19 4.99 -12.88
C LEU A 75 8.45 3.79 -13.80
N VAL A 76 7.52 2.82 -13.76
CA VAL A 76 7.51 1.68 -14.69
C VAL A 76 6.64 2.05 -15.89
N VAL A 77 7.24 2.06 -17.07
CA VAL A 77 6.54 2.26 -18.35
C VAL A 77 6.72 0.99 -19.15
N ARG A 78 5.64 0.21 -19.36
CA ARG A 78 5.42 -0.83 -20.39
C ARG A 78 4.29 -1.77 -20.02
#